data_AF-A0A250IWS0-F1
#
_entry.id   AF-A0A250IWS0-F1
#
_cell.length_a   1.000
_cell.length_b   1.000
_cell.length_c   1.000
_cell.angle_alpha   90.00
_cell.angle_beta   90.00
_cell.angle_gamma   90.00
#
_symmetry.space_group_name_H-M   'P 1'
#
loop_
_entity.id
_entity.type
_entity.pdbx_description
1 polymer ?
#
loop_
_entity_poly.entity_id
_entity_poly.type
_entity_poly.pdbx_seq_one_letter_code
_entity_poly.pdbx_strand_id
1 'polypeptide(L)'
;MAFKPLVRLTDQPANALRLDEAWSYSYTPTDEIHPASVAVRLRLLNPGAEPWTLAGAALVDSTGEQVELARWPLAPIPANGAGAVVVGIEGERAQLGCPCTLKLWEAQGPRTFTLENVTFPEGKAKGP
;
A
#
# COMPACT_ATOMS: atom_id res chain seq x y z
N MET A 1 -8.95 -13.86 -5.20
CA MET A 1 -8.26 -12.84 -4.38
C MET A 1 -9.32 -11.89 -3.83
N ALA A 2 -9.43 -11.73 -2.52
CA ALA A 2 -10.43 -10.84 -1.90
C ALA A 2 -9.72 -9.72 -1.14
N PHE A 3 -9.77 -8.50 -1.68
CA PHE A 3 -9.32 -7.30 -0.98
C PHE A 3 -10.33 -6.93 0.11
N LYS A 4 -9.84 -6.55 1.29
CA LYS A 4 -10.65 -6.05 2.39
C LYS A 4 -10.44 -4.54 2.55
N PRO A 5 -11.50 -3.75 2.79
CA PRO A 5 -11.36 -2.32 3.02
C PRO A 5 -10.53 -2.08 4.28
N LEU A 6 -9.57 -1.17 4.18
CA LEU A 6 -8.83 -0.69 5.33
C LEU A 6 -9.69 0.34 6.07
N VAL A 7 -9.80 0.18 7.39
CA VAL A 7 -10.58 1.06 8.26
C VAL A 7 -9.67 1.69 9.31
N ARG A 8 -9.99 2.92 9.75
CA ARG A 8 -9.20 3.70 10.73
C ARG A 8 -7.77 4.03 10.26
N LEU A 9 -7.65 4.39 8.99
CA LEU A 9 -6.40 4.89 8.44
C LEU A 9 -6.15 6.34 8.86
N THR A 10 -4.88 6.67 9.08
CA THR A 10 -4.45 8.06 9.27
C THR A 10 -3.80 8.55 7.98
N ASP A 11 -4.46 9.49 7.31
CA ASP A 11 -3.88 10.24 6.19
C ASP A 11 -3.04 11.39 6.75
N GLN A 12 -1.84 11.58 6.20
CA GLN A 12 -0.91 12.59 6.69
C GLN A 12 -1.19 13.95 6.01
N PRO A 13 -1.32 15.07 6.75
CA PRO A 13 -1.60 16.39 6.16
C PRO A 13 -0.56 16.87 5.14
N ALA A 14 0.69 16.38 5.28
CA ALA A 14 1.79 16.68 4.38
C ALA A 14 1.78 15.84 3.09
N ASN A 15 0.81 14.93 2.92
CA ASN A 15 0.72 14.11 1.73
C ASN A 15 0.41 14.95 0.50
N ALA A 16 1.14 14.67 -0.58
CA ALA A 16 0.90 15.32 -1.86
C ALA A 16 -0.36 14.80 -2.57
N LEU A 17 -0.84 13.62 -2.17
CA LEU A 17 -2.05 12.98 -2.67
C LEU A 17 -3.04 12.82 -1.52
N ARG A 18 -4.34 12.88 -1.81
CA ARG A 18 -5.39 12.57 -0.84
C ARG A 18 -5.84 11.14 -1.00
N LEU A 19 -6.08 10.47 0.12
CA LEU A 19 -6.69 9.15 0.09
C LEU A 19 -8.21 9.27 -0.17
N ASP A 20 -8.69 8.55 -1.17
CA ASP A 20 -10.12 8.36 -1.43
C ASP A 20 -10.58 7.02 -0.82
N GLU A 21 -9.94 5.93 -1.25
CA GLU A 21 -10.26 4.56 -0.80
C GLU A 21 -9.00 3.71 -0.67
N ALA A 22 -9.02 2.76 0.27
CA ALA A 22 -7.91 1.86 0.52
C ALA A 22 -8.40 0.44 0.82
N TRP A 23 -7.74 -0.54 0.25
CA TRP A 23 -7.97 -1.95 0.53
C TRP A 23 -6.67 -2.69 0.69
N SER A 24 -6.64 -3.67 1.58
CA SER A 24 -5.53 -4.59 1.76
C SER A 24 -5.93 -6.00 1.34
N TYR A 25 -4.94 -6.76 0.90
CA TYR A 25 -5.03 -8.16 0.55
C TYR A 25 -3.87 -8.88 1.23
N SER A 26 -4.14 -10.10 1.64
CA SER A 26 -3.13 -11.03 2.10
C SER A 26 -3.47 -12.42 1.64
N TYR A 27 -2.43 -13.23 1.50
CA TYR A 27 -2.54 -14.66 1.23
C TYR A 27 -1.70 -15.40 2.25
N THR A 28 -2.33 -16.29 3.02
CA THR A 28 -1.64 -17.17 3.96
C THR A 28 -1.89 -18.62 3.54
N PRO A 29 -0.83 -19.39 3.20
CA PRO A 29 -0.94 -20.84 3.01
C PRO A 29 -1.51 -21.51 4.27
N THR A 30 -2.25 -22.60 4.10
CA THR A 30 -3.04 -23.24 5.18
C THR A 30 -2.22 -23.64 6.41
N ASP A 31 -0.91 -23.90 6.23
CA ASP A 31 0.02 -24.33 7.28
C ASP A 31 0.93 -23.21 7.83
N GLU A 32 0.73 -21.96 7.39
CA GLU A 32 1.54 -20.82 7.82
C GLU A 32 0.77 -19.85 8.72
N ILE A 33 1.50 -19.22 9.64
CA ILE A 33 0.96 -18.19 10.55
C ILE A 33 1.02 -16.80 9.89
N HIS A 34 2.00 -16.57 9.03
CA HIS A 34 2.23 -15.29 8.38
C HIS A 34 1.76 -15.32 6.92
N PRO A 35 1.25 -14.20 6.38
CA PRO A 35 0.91 -14.15 4.97
C PRO A 35 2.17 -14.32 4.11
N ALA A 36 2.11 -15.23 3.13
CA ALA A 36 3.13 -15.40 2.10
C ALA A 36 3.05 -14.29 1.04
N SER A 37 1.98 -13.50 0.99
CA SER A 37 1.90 -12.32 0.13
C SER A 37 0.96 -11.28 0.71
N VAL A 38 1.29 -10.01 0.50
CA VAL A 38 0.44 -8.88 0.87
C VAL A 38 0.39 -7.85 -0.24
N ALA A 39 -0.76 -7.19 -0.40
CA ALA A 39 -0.91 -6.09 -1.34
C ALA A 39 -1.86 -5.02 -0.80
N VAL A 40 -1.60 -3.77 -1.14
CA VAL A 40 -2.48 -2.64 -0.86
C VAL A 40 -2.91 -2.03 -2.19
N ARG A 41 -4.22 -1.86 -2.35
CA ARG A 41 -4.82 -1.09 -3.43
C ARG A 41 -5.31 0.23 -2.87
N LEU A 42 -4.93 1.31 -3.52
CA LEU A 42 -5.30 2.67 -3.15
C LEU A 42 -6.01 3.33 -4.33
N ARG A 43 -7.00 4.14 -4.02
CA ARG A 43 -7.53 5.17 -4.91
C ARG A 43 -7.07 6.51 -4.36
N LEU A 44 -6.25 7.21 -5.13
CA LEU A 44 -5.60 8.44 -4.70
C LEU A 44 -6.06 9.60 -5.59
N LEU A 45 -6.28 10.75 -4.98
CA LEU A 45 -6.59 12.01 -5.65
C LEU A 45 -5.33 12.89 -5.67
N ASN A 46 -5.02 13.44 -6.83
CA ASN A 46 -3.92 14.38 -7.02
C ASN A 46 -4.47 15.81 -7.10
N PRO A 47 -4.44 16.60 -6.01
CA PRO A 47 -4.81 18.02 -6.04
C PRO A 47 -3.74 18.92 -6.67
N GLY A 48 -2.61 18.36 -7.08
CA GLY A 48 -1.49 19.10 -7.67
C GLY A 48 -1.69 19.47 -9.14
N ALA A 49 -0.89 20.42 -9.60
CA ALA A 49 -0.90 20.91 -10.98
C ALA A 49 -0.14 20.00 -11.96
N GLU A 50 0.66 19.06 -11.47
CA GLU A 50 1.45 18.14 -12.27
C GLU A 50 1.02 16.69 -12.07
N PRO A 51 1.08 15.84 -13.11
CA PRO A 51 0.85 14.41 -12.96
C PRO A 51 1.80 13.81 -11.92
N TRP A 52 1.33 12.82 -11.16
CA TRP A 52 2.13 12.12 -10.16
C TRP A 52 2.38 10.69 -10.63
N THR A 53 3.66 10.31 -10.75
CA THR A 53 4.06 8.97 -11.20
C THR A 53 4.73 8.24 -10.04
N LEU A 54 4.17 7.10 -9.63
CA LEU A 54 4.72 6.26 -8.57
C LEU A 54 6.11 5.73 -8.97
N ALA A 55 7.13 6.03 -8.16
CA ALA A 55 8.51 5.57 -8.36
C ALA A 55 9.06 4.70 -7.25
N GLY A 56 8.29 4.47 -6.19
CA GLY A 56 8.63 3.49 -5.17
C GLY A 56 7.63 3.46 -4.05
N ALA A 57 7.62 2.31 -3.39
CA ALA A 57 6.68 1.98 -2.35
C ALA A 57 7.38 1.11 -1.31
N ALA A 58 7.08 1.32 -0.05
CA ALA A 58 7.60 0.50 1.03
C ALA A 58 6.63 0.41 2.21
N LEU A 59 6.64 -0.73 2.89
CA LEU A 59 6.06 -0.89 4.22
C LEU A 59 7.14 -0.70 5.26
N VAL A 60 6.81 0.02 6.32
CA VAL A 60 7.66 0.24 7.49
C VAL A 60 6.92 -0.25 8.72
N ASP A 61 7.51 -1.14 9.50
CA ASP A 61 6.90 -1.61 10.75
C ASP A 61 7.14 -0.63 11.92
N SER A 62 6.72 -1.03 13.13
CA SER A 62 6.92 -0.24 14.35
C SER A 62 8.37 -0.18 14.84
N THR A 63 9.23 -1.10 14.38
CA THR A 63 10.67 -1.12 14.72
C THR A 63 11.49 -0.24 13.77
N GLY A 64 10.88 0.18 12.65
CA GLY A 64 11.52 0.95 11.59
C GLY A 64 12.10 0.07 10.48
N GLU A 65 11.87 -1.24 10.52
CA GLU A 65 12.26 -2.14 9.44
C GLU A 65 11.43 -1.84 8.19
N GLN A 66 12.11 -1.73 7.05
CA GLN A 66 11.50 -1.36 5.78
C GLN A 66 11.59 -2.51 4.77
N VAL A 67 10.48 -2.80 4.12
CA VAL A 67 10.43 -3.70 2.97
C VAL A 67 9.91 -2.95 1.75
N GLU A 68 10.70 -2.97 0.67
CA GLU A 68 10.27 -2.43 -0.61
C GLU A 68 9.20 -3.28 -1.26
N LEU A 69 8.19 -2.62 -1.82
CA LEU A 69 7.08 -3.24 -2.50
C LEU A 69 7.26 -3.15 -4.01
N ALA A 70 6.89 -4.22 -4.69
CA ALA A 70 6.65 -4.19 -6.11
C ALA A 70 5.32 -3.47 -6.42
N ARG A 71 5.15 -3.07 -7.69
CA ARG A 71 4.19 -2.03 -8.10
C ARG A 71 3.55 -2.35 -9.45
N TRP A 72 2.24 -2.19 -9.57
CA TRP A 72 1.48 -2.63 -10.76
C TRP A 72 0.27 -1.76 -11.11
N PRO A 73 -0.04 -1.68 -12.42
CA PRO A 73 0.77 -0.95 -13.41
C PRO A 73 0.65 0.57 -13.21
N LEU A 74 1.75 1.27 -13.51
CA LEU A 74 2.07 2.63 -13.07
C LEU A 74 1.59 3.73 -14.04
N ALA A 75 0.30 3.79 -14.34
CA ALA A 75 -0.21 4.99 -15.04
C ALA A 75 -0.04 6.22 -14.11
N PRO A 76 0.48 7.36 -14.62
CA PRO A 76 0.52 8.58 -13.83
C PRO A 76 -0.87 8.98 -13.37
N ILE A 77 -1.00 9.43 -12.13
CA ILE A 77 -2.22 10.07 -11.64
C ILE A 77 -2.25 11.48 -12.23
N PRO A 78 -3.23 11.82 -13.08
CA PRO A 78 -3.26 13.13 -13.72
C PRO A 78 -3.41 14.26 -12.70
N ALA A 79 -2.93 15.45 -13.07
CA ALA A 79 -3.17 16.67 -12.30
C ALA A 79 -4.68 16.89 -12.10
N ASN A 80 -5.09 17.30 -10.90
CA ASN A 80 -6.49 17.47 -10.51
C ASN A 80 -7.38 16.24 -10.78
N GLY A 81 -6.81 15.04 -10.75
CA GLY A 81 -7.52 13.81 -11.08
C GLY A 81 -7.31 12.70 -10.06
N ALA A 82 -7.79 11.50 -10.42
CA ALA A 82 -7.75 10.32 -9.57
C ALA A 82 -7.06 9.15 -10.28
N GLY A 83 -6.41 8.27 -9.52
CA GLY A 83 -5.75 7.09 -10.05
C GLY A 83 -5.70 5.95 -9.05
N ALA A 84 -5.62 4.73 -9.58
CA ALA A 84 -5.45 3.53 -8.77
C ALA A 84 -3.96 3.19 -8.65
N VAL A 85 -3.53 2.89 -7.43
CA VAL A 85 -2.18 2.40 -7.14
C VAL A 85 -2.30 1.02 -6.51
N VAL A 86 -1.56 0.04 -7.03
CA VAL A 86 -1.43 -1.28 -6.40
C VAL A 86 0.04 -1.54 -6.11
N VAL A 87 0.33 -1.83 -4.85
CA VAL A 87 1.66 -2.13 -4.34
C VAL A 87 1.59 -3.40 -3.50
N GLY A 88 2.62 -4.24 -3.54
CA GLY A 88 2.62 -5.50 -2.81
C GLY A 88 3.92 -6.26 -2.90
N ILE A 89 3.99 -7.36 -2.15
CA ILE A 89 5.13 -8.26 -2.11
C ILE A 89 4.67 -9.71 -1.96
N GLU A 90 5.49 -10.62 -2.46
CA GLU A 90 5.34 -12.07 -2.36
C GLU A 90 6.59 -12.67 -1.70
N GLY A 91 6.41 -13.70 -0.87
CA GLY A 91 7.47 -14.48 -0.20
C GLY A 91 7.76 -14.11 1.26
N GLU A 92 8.89 -14.63 1.77
CA GLU A 92 9.43 -14.53 3.15
C GLU A 92 9.40 -13.12 3.77
N ARG A 93 9.30 -12.07 2.95
CA ARG A 93 9.40 -10.66 3.36
C ARG A 93 8.10 -10.04 3.84
N ALA A 94 6.98 -10.77 3.80
CA ALA A 94 5.70 -10.34 4.37
C ALA A 94 5.59 -10.60 5.89
N GLN A 95 6.68 -10.99 6.55
CA GLN A 95 6.80 -11.15 8.01
C GLN A 95 6.78 -9.84 8.80
N LEU A 96 6.72 -8.68 8.14
CA LEU A 96 6.59 -7.39 8.81
C LEU A 96 5.39 -7.39 9.78
N GLY A 97 5.64 -7.07 11.04
CA GLY A 97 4.60 -6.89 12.04
C GLY A 97 3.76 -5.65 11.71
N CYS A 98 2.55 -5.85 11.20
CA CYS A 98 1.58 -4.76 11.05
C CYS A 98 0.69 -4.67 12.32
N PRO A 99 0.23 -3.47 12.75
CA PRO A 99 0.04 -2.27 11.95
C PRO A 99 1.36 -1.62 11.51
N CYS A 100 1.41 -1.28 10.23
CA CYS A 100 2.59 -0.78 9.55
C CYS A 100 2.25 0.51 8.78
N THR A 101 3.28 1.22 8.34
CA THR A 101 3.18 2.46 7.58
C THR A 101 3.54 2.21 6.12
N LEU A 102 2.64 2.52 5.21
CA LEU A 102 2.90 2.50 3.77
C LEU A 102 3.42 3.87 3.32
N LYS A 103 4.59 3.88 2.68
CA LYS A 103 5.19 5.07 2.07
C LYS A 103 5.24 4.90 0.56
N LEU A 104 4.85 5.94 -0.17
CA LEU A 104 4.96 6.05 -1.62
C LEU A 104 5.70 7.34 -1.98
N TRP A 105 6.50 7.32 -3.06
CA TRP A 105 7.20 8.51 -3.56
C TRP A 105 7.16 8.60 -5.08
N GLU A 106 7.23 9.84 -5.58
CA GLU A 106 7.16 10.15 -7.00
C GLU A 106 8.50 9.98 -7.73
N ALA A 107 8.44 9.80 -9.06
CA ALA A 107 9.59 9.70 -9.95
C ALA A 107 10.38 11.00 -10.17
N GLN A 108 9.71 12.15 -10.24
CA GLN A 108 10.26 13.40 -10.77
C GLN A 108 10.35 14.52 -9.73
N GLY A 109 10.12 14.23 -8.45
CA GLY A 109 10.00 15.27 -7.44
C GLY A 109 9.89 14.73 -6.02
N PRO A 110 9.82 15.64 -5.03
CA PRO A 110 9.83 15.30 -3.62
C PRO A 110 8.44 14.86 -3.11
N ARG A 111 7.42 14.73 -3.97
CA ARG A 111 6.04 14.46 -3.51
C ARG A 111 5.91 13.03 -3.00
N THR A 112 5.53 12.91 -1.73
CA THR A 112 5.31 11.62 -1.06
C THR A 112 3.86 11.46 -0.62
N PHE A 113 3.48 10.20 -0.40
CA PHE A 113 2.23 9.82 0.25
C PHE A 113 2.54 8.79 1.35
N THR A 114 2.07 9.05 2.56
CA THR A 114 2.25 8.19 3.73
C THR A 114 0.90 7.80 4.30
N LEU A 115 0.69 6.51 4.48
CA LEU A 115 -0.52 5.96 5.05
C LEU A 115 -0.18 5.11 6.27
N GLU A 116 -0.68 5.50 7.43
CA GLU A 116 -0.42 4.80 8.69
C GLU A 116 -1.54 3.82 9.04
N ASN A 117 -1.26 2.93 9.99
CA ASN A 117 -2.20 1.91 10.49
C ASN A 117 -2.67 0.94 9.40
N VAL A 118 -1.81 0.65 8.42
CA VAL A 118 -2.09 -0.37 7.41
C VAL A 118 -2.06 -1.73 8.10
N THR A 119 -3.13 -2.50 7.93
CA THR A 119 -3.26 -3.86 8.46
C THR A 119 -3.66 -4.81 7.35
N PHE A 120 -3.13 -6.02 7.42
CA PHE A 120 -3.46 -7.08 6.49
C PHE A 120 -4.35 -8.10 7.19
N PRO A 121 -5.43 -8.56 6.53
CA PRO A 121 -6.27 -9.58 7.15
C PRO A 121 -5.47 -10.87 7.37
N GLU A 122 -5.84 -11.65 8.38
CA GLU A 122 -5.33 -13.02 8.52
C GLU A 122 -6.04 -13.89 7.48
N GLY A 123 -5.47 -13.97 6.28
CA GLY A 123 -6.06 -14.63 5.14
C GLY A 123 -5.87 -16.14 5.19
N LYS A 124 -6.42 -16.84 6.20
CA LYS A 124 -6.48 -18.31 6.13
C LYS A 124 -7.39 -18.69 4.96
N ALA A 125 -6.79 -19.17 3.86
CA ALA A 125 -7.56 -19.82 2.82
C ALA A 125 -8.20 -21.07 3.44
N LYS A 126 -9.54 -21.13 3.45
CA LYS A 126 -10.23 -22.43 3.61
C LYS A 126 -9.74 -23.30 2.44
N GLY A 127 -9.04 -24.39 2.78
CA GLY A 127 -8.65 -25.40 1.80
C GLY A 127 -9.88 -26.00 1.10
N PRO A 128 -9.69 -26.62 -0.08
CA PRO A 128 -10.76 -27.31 -0.81
C PRO A 128 -11.41 -28.43 0.02
#